data_AF-A0A5J5CHE0-F1
#
_entry.id   AF-A0A5J5CHE0-F1
#
_cell.length_a   1.000
_cell.length_b   1.000
_cell.length_c   1.000
_cell.angle_alpha   90.00
_cell.angle_beta   90.00
_cell.angle_gamma   90.00
#
_symmetry.space_group_name_H-M   'P 1'
#
loop_
_entity.id
_entity.type
_entity.pdbx_description
1 polymer ?
#
loop_
_entity_poly.entity_id
_entity_poly.type
_entity_poly.pdbx_seq_one_letter_code
_entity_poly.pdbx_strand_id
1 'polypeptide(L)' 'MAADPKPDWLSCLPSAWSYGVTRDGRIFFINEEAKSTTWLHPVTGEAVITGHRKTP' A
#
# COMPACT_ATOMS: atom_id res chain seq x y z
N MET A 1 -11.55 0.58 -10.85
CA MET A 1 -10.97 1.93 -10.70
C MET A 1 -9.69 1.80 -9.89
N ALA A 2 -8.62 2.50 -10.25
CA ALA A 2 -7.42 2.60 -9.41
C ALA A 2 -7.63 3.79 -8.47
N ALA A 3 -7.63 3.55 -7.16
CA ALA A 3 -7.79 4.61 -6.19
C ALA A 3 -6.50 5.41 -6.07
N ASP A 4 -6.63 6.73 -6.16
CA ASP A 4 -5.68 7.69 -5.60
C ASP A 4 -5.21 7.23 -4.21
N PRO A 5 -3.91 7.29 -3.89
CA PRO A 5 -3.44 6.96 -2.54
C PRO A 5 -4.03 7.99 -1.58
N LYS A 6 -5.16 7.65 -0.96
CA LYS A 6 -5.75 8.46 0.10
C LYS A 6 -4.77 8.47 1.27
N PRO A 7 -4.30 9.64 1.73
CA PRO A 7 -3.40 9.71 2.89
C PRO A 7 -4.01 9.08 4.15
N ASP A 8 -5.34 9.00 4.22
CA ASP A 8 -6.09 8.32 5.27
C ASP A 8 -5.79 6.81 5.34
N TRP A 9 -5.55 6.13 4.21
CA TRP A 9 -5.27 4.69 4.21
C TRP A 9 -3.94 4.34 4.88
N LEU A 10 -2.96 5.24 4.78
CA LEU A 10 -1.65 5.07 5.41
C LEU A 10 -1.69 5.40 6.90
N SER A 11 -2.69 6.20 7.33
CA SER A 11 -2.87 6.64 8.70
C SER A 11 -3.92 5.83 9.47
N CYS A 12 -4.79 5.09 8.78
CA CYS A 12 -5.80 4.20 9.36
C CYS A 12 -5.44 2.70 9.22
N LEU A 13 -4.14 2.37 9.11
CA LEU A 13 -3.70 0.98 9.14
C LEU A 13 -3.97 0.36 10.52
N PRO A 14 -4.39 -0.92 10.59
CA PRO A 14 -4.46 -1.61 11.86
C PRO A 14 -3.09 -1.65 12.53
N SER A 15 -3.04 -1.71 13.87
CA SER A 15 -1.78 -1.67 14.64
C SER A 15 -0.74 -2.72 14.24
N ALA A 16 -1.16 -3.83 13.60
CA ALA A 16 -0.28 -4.90 13.13
C ALA A 16 0.18 -4.72 11.67
N TRP A 17 -0.11 -3.57 11.06
CA TRP A 17 0.18 -3.29 9.67
C TRP A 17 1.03 -2.02 9.54
N SER A 18 2.11 -2.16 8.79
CA SER A 18 2.97 -1.07 8.36
C SER A 18 2.91 -0.93 6.84
N TYR A 19 3.38 0.18 6.31
CA TYR A 19 3.56 0.35 4.87
C TYR A 19 5.01 0.70 4.54
N GLY A 20 5.44 0.34 3.35
CA GLY A 20 6.72 0.73 2.79
C GLY A 20 6.55 1.30 1.40
N VAL A 21 7.54 2.09 0.98
CA VAL A 21 7.63 2.61 -0.39
C VAL A 21 8.86 1.96 -1.03
N THR A 22 8.64 1.23 -2.12
CA THR A 22 9.72 0.68 -2.93
C THR A 22 10.47 1.79 -3.66
N ARG A 23 11.69 1.51 -4.13
CA ARG A 23 12.49 2.46 -4.91
C ARG A 23 11.82 2.91 -6.22
N ASP A 24 10.88 2.13 -6.74
CA ASP A 24 10.05 2.46 -7.92
C ASP A 24 8.90 3.44 -7.58
N GLY A 25 8.75 3.84 -6.32
CA GLY A 25 7.65 4.67 -5.84
C GLY A 25 6.34 3.89 -5.62
N ARG A 26 6.41 2.55 -5.58
CA ARG A 26 5.25 1.71 -5.26
C ARG A 26 5.09 1.49 -3.77
N ILE A 27 3.88 1.66 -3.27
CA ILE A 27 3.50 1.37 -1.89
C ILE A 27 3.17 -0.11 -1.77
N PHE A 28 3.64 -0.72 -0.69
CA PHE A 28 3.29 -2.07 -0.28
C PHE A 28 2.99 -2.10 1.22
N PHE A 29 2.16 -3.04 1.64
CA PHE A 29 1.76 -3.22 3.02
C PHE A 29 2.50 -4.41 3.63
N ILE A 30 2.89 -4.24 4.89
CA ILE A 30 3.67 -5.19 5.68
C ILE A 30 2.77 -5.59 6.84
N ASN A 31 2.39 -6.86 6.86
CA ASN A 31 1.71 -7.47 7.99
C ASN A 31 2.76 -7.94 9.00
N GLU A 32 2.83 -7.28 10.15
CA GLU A 32 3.77 -7.62 11.23
C GLU A 32 3.35 -8.85 12.02
N GLU A 33 2.06 -9.19 12.03
CA GLU A 33 1.49 -10.39 12.69
C GLU A 33 1.80 -11.65 11.88
N ALA A 34 1.50 -11.63 10.57
CA ALA A 34 1.76 -12.73 9.66
C ALA A 34 3.18 -12.71 9.04
N LYS A 35 4.01 -11.73 9.41
CA LYS A 35 5.35 -11.48 8.84
C LYS A 35 5.38 -11.57 7.31
N SER A 36 4.36 -11.00 6.68
CA SER A 36 4.11 -11.14 5.24
C SER A 36 3.92 -9.77 4.61
N THR A 37 4.18 -9.66 3.31
CA THR A 37 3.97 -8.42 2.55
C THR A 37 2.93 -8.61 1.46
N THR A 38 2.12 -7.59 1.22
CA THR A 38 1.07 -7.61 0.19
C THR A 38 0.91 -6.26 -0.48
N TRP A 39 0.41 -6.29 -1.71
CA TRP A 39 0.10 -5.11 -2.51
C TRP A 39 -1.34 -4.62 -2.31
N LEU A 40 -2.16 -5.43 -1.64
CA LEU A 40 -3.55 -5.14 -1.34
C LEU A 40 -3.65 -4.54 0.06
N HIS A 41 -4.47 -3.51 0.20
CA HIS A 41 -4.73 -2.91 1.50
C HIS A 41 -5.51 -3.90 2.39
N PRO A 42 -5.10 -4.12 3.66
CA PRO A 42 -5.73 -5.12 4.53
C PRO A 42 -7.18 -4.84 4.91
N VAL A 43 -7.59 -3.57 4.92
CA VAL A 43 -8.95 -3.18 5.33
C VAL A 43 -9.91 -3.11 4.15
N THR A 44 -9.45 -2.56 3.03
CA THR A 44 -10.30 -2.32 1.86
C THR A 44 -10.14 -3.38 0.77
N GLY A 45 -9.08 -4.19 0.82
CA GLY A 45 -8.75 -5.16 -0.22
C GLY A 45 -8.32 -4.52 -1.54
N GLU A 46 -8.13 -3.20 -1.58
CA GLU A 46 -7.84 -2.46 -2.80
C GLU A 46 -6.35 -2.50 -3.12
N ALA A 47 -6.03 -2.70 -4.39
CA ALA A 47 -4.67 -2.55 -4.89
C ALA A 47 -4.35 -1.05 -4.97
N VAL A 48 -3.37 -0.61 -4.16
CA VAL A 48 -2.91 0.77 -4.24
C VAL A 48 -1.96 0.87 -5.43
N ILE A 49 -2.44 1.45 -6.51
CA ILE A 49 -1.61 1.70 -7.69
C ILE A 49 -0.83 2.98 -7.45
N THR A 50 0.30 2.88 -6.74
CA THR A 50 1.29 3.97 -6.72
C THR A 50 2.45 3.56 -7.61
N GLY A 51 2.93 4.49 -8.42
CA GLY A 51 3.91 4.20 -9.46
C GLY A 51 3.32 4.28 -10.87
N HIS A 52 2.91 5.48 -11.28
CA HIS A 52 2.86 5.78 -12.70
C HIS A 52 4.28 6.09 -13.18
N ARG A 53 5.05 5.07 -13.58
CA ARG A 53 6.10 5.31 -14.59
C ARG A 53 5.42 5.50 -15.95
N LYS A 54 4.85 6.68 -16.15
CA LYS A 54 4.40 7.15 -17.46
C LYS A 54 5.36 8.26 -17.88
N THR A 55 6.52 7.89 -18.39
CA THR A 55 7.24 8.74 -19.34
C THR A 55 7.92 7.83 -20.37
N PRO A 56 7.84 8.19 -21.67
CA PRO A 56 7.81 7.31 -22.84
C PRO A 56 9.06 6.47 -23.10
#